data_AF-X1ESD5-F1
#
_entry.id   AF-X1ESD5-F1
#
_cell.length_a   1.000
_cell.length_b   1.000
_cell.length_c   1.000
_cell.angle_alpha   90.00
_cell.angle_beta   90.00
_cell.angle_gamma   90.00
#
_symmetry.space_group_name_H-M   'P 1'
#
loop_
_entity.id
_entity.type
_entity.pdbx_description
1 polymer ?
#
loop_
_entity_poly.entity_id
_entity_poly.type
_entity_poly.pdbx_seq_one_letter_code
_entity_poly.pdbx_strand_id
1 'polypeptide(L)'
;ISKEVAGSVTLRLKNVDLWQALGAILETNGFTYREEKGIIRVVKLGEVVEEKPMLVTEVIPLKYAPAEEMKKASQHLLSSSGTMEIDVRGNALVITDIRENIEKIGQLVARLDTGIPVFNLMGILSAPDHSLAMIDNRILKVGETIRDFTVSEIGEDRVTLKRGDQTIVLRLMEELRAMGK
;
A
#
# COMPACT_ATOMS: atom_id res chain seq x y z
N ILE A 1 8.81 -31.58 -28.00
CA ILE A 1 8.71 -30.74 -29.21
C ILE A 1 7.33 -30.09 -29.19
N SER A 2 7.22 -28.76 -29.10
CA SER A 2 5.91 -28.09 -29.19
C SER A 2 5.38 -28.20 -30.63
N LYS A 3 4.05 -28.16 -30.81
CA LYS A 3 3.37 -28.39 -32.10
C LYS A 3 3.67 -27.36 -33.21
N GLU A 4 4.55 -26.38 -32.97
CA GLU A 4 4.81 -25.25 -33.89
C GLU A 4 6.14 -25.32 -34.65
N VAL A 5 6.98 -26.34 -34.42
CA VAL A 5 8.27 -26.47 -35.11
C VAL A 5 8.15 -27.58 -36.18
N ALA A 6 7.71 -27.22 -37.38
CA ALA A 6 7.67 -28.11 -38.54
C ALA A 6 8.33 -27.45 -39.75
N GLY A 7 9.40 -28.05 -40.28
CA GLY A 7 10.12 -27.56 -41.46
C GLY A 7 11.36 -28.41 -41.76
N SER A 8 11.70 -28.56 -43.04
CA SER A 8 12.93 -29.22 -43.49
C SER A 8 14.01 -28.18 -43.70
N VAL A 9 15.13 -28.30 -42.99
CA VAL A 9 16.28 -27.39 -43.11
C VAL A 9 17.48 -28.17 -43.62
N THR A 10 18.05 -27.73 -44.75
CA THR A 10 19.24 -28.35 -45.35
C THR A 10 20.44 -27.42 -45.18
N LEU A 11 21.49 -27.85 -44.47
CA LEU A 11 22.73 -27.09 -44.29
C LEU A 11 23.96 -27.87 -44.73
N ARG A 12 24.98 -27.13 -45.19
CA ARG A 12 26.31 -27.65 -45.47
C ARG A 12 27.30 -27.05 -44.47
N LEU A 13 27.73 -27.85 -43.51
CA LEU A 13 28.63 -27.44 -42.43
C LEU A 13 30.04 -27.99 -42.70
N LYS A 14 31.09 -27.21 -42.39
CA LYS A 14 32.49 -27.61 -42.55
C LYS A 14 33.27 -27.25 -41.29
N ASN A 15 33.78 -28.25 -40.57
CA ASN A 15 34.56 -28.08 -39.33
C ASN A 15 33.87 -27.20 -38.27
N VAL A 16 32.64 -27.52 -37.87
CA VAL A 16 31.86 -26.74 -36.89
C VAL A 16 31.46 -27.62 -35.71
N ASP A 17 31.58 -27.10 -34.50
CA ASP A 17 31.10 -27.77 -33.29
C ASP A 17 29.56 -27.91 -33.32
N LEU A 18 29.05 -29.04 -32.83
CA LEU A 18 27.61 -29.36 -32.86
C LEU A 18 26.73 -28.25 -32.25
N TRP A 19 27.21 -27.62 -31.18
CA TRP A 19 26.51 -26.52 -30.50
C TRP A 19 26.50 -25.23 -31.29
N GLN A 20 27.59 -24.93 -31.99
CA GLN A 20 27.67 -23.78 -32.89
C GLN A 20 26.75 -23.98 -34.10
N ALA A 21 26.72 -25.20 -34.65
CA ALA A 21 25.80 -25.57 -35.72
C ALA A 21 24.33 -25.45 -35.27
N LEU A 22 24.00 -25.97 -34.09
CA LEU A 22 22.65 -25.85 -33.52
C LEU A 22 22.26 -24.38 -33.32
N GLY A 23 23.13 -23.56 -32.72
CA GLY A 23 22.91 -22.13 -32.53
C GLY A 23 22.64 -21.41 -33.86
N ALA A 24 23.48 -21.62 -34.86
CA ALA A 24 23.33 -21.01 -36.18
C ALA A 24 22.00 -21.40 -36.87
N ILE A 25 21.56 -22.66 -36.72
CA ILE A 25 20.28 -23.13 -37.26
C ILE A 25 19.11 -22.44 -36.56
N LEU A 26 19.14 -22.37 -35.23
CA LEU A 26 18.06 -21.79 -34.44
C LEU A 26 17.94 -20.29 -34.72
N GLU A 27 19.05 -19.56 -34.69
CA GLU A 27 19.08 -18.11 -34.97
C GLU A 27 18.51 -17.77 -36.35
N THR A 28 18.93 -18.51 -37.40
CA THR A 28 18.46 -18.30 -38.78
C THR A 28 16.94 -18.44 -38.90
N ASN A 29 16.33 -19.26 -38.05
CA ASN A 29 14.89 -19.52 -38.06
C ASN A 29 14.13 -18.72 -36.99
N GLY A 30 14.78 -17.76 -36.33
CA GLY A 30 14.14 -16.95 -35.28
C GLY A 30 13.82 -17.77 -34.02
N PHE A 31 14.67 -18.73 -33.67
CA PHE A 31 14.60 -19.52 -32.44
C PHE A 31 15.88 -19.39 -31.62
N THR A 32 15.79 -19.76 -30.34
CA THR A 32 16.92 -19.97 -29.43
C THR A 32 16.68 -21.24 -28.62
N TYR A 33 17.68 -21.67 -27.83
CA TYR A 33 17.55 -22.83 -26.94
C TYR A 33 17.84 -22.46 -25.49
N ARG A 34 17.22 -23.20 -24.56
CA ARG A 34 17.50 -23.17 -23.12
C ARG A 34 17.76 -24.58 -22.62
N GLU A 35 18.73 -24.73 -21.72
CA GLU A 35 18.94 -25.96 -20.99
C GLU A 35 18.22 -25.88 -19.63
N GLU A 36 17.28 -26.79 -19.38
CA GLU A 36 16.61 -26.93 -18.09
C GLU A 36 16.69 -28.40 -17.66
N LYS A 37 17.35 -28.67 -16.53
CA LYS A 37 17.50 -30.03 -15.95
C LYS A 37 18.07 -31.05 -16.96
N GLY A 38 19.05 -30.64 -17.77
CA GLY A 38 19.66 -31.48 -18.80
C GLY A 38 18.81 -31.70 -20.06
N ILE A 39 17.69 -30.97 -20.20
CA ILE A 39 16.82 -31.01 -21.38
C ILE A 39 16.98 -29.70 -22.16
N ILE A 40 17.24 -29.82 -23.46
CA ILE A 40 17.31 -28.67 -24.37
C ILE A 40 15.90 -28.36 -24.87
N ARG A 41 15.42 -27.16 -24.60
CA ARG A 41 14.13 -26.63 -25.07
C ARG A 41 14.36 -25.53 -26.10
N VAL A 42 13.79 -25.70 -27.29
CA VAL A 42 13.83 -24.70 -28.36
C VAL A 42 12.61 -23.77 -28.23
N VAL A 43 12.83 -22.46 -28.28
CA VAL A 43 11.81 -21.39 -28.12
C VAL A 43 12.01 -20.30 -29.17
N LYS A 44 10.98 -19.50 -29.49
CA LYS A 44 11.13 -18.42 -30.48
C LYS A 44 11.98 -17.28 -29.91
N LEU A 45 12.80 -16.67 -30.76
CA LEU A 45 13.62 -15.51 -30.44
C LEU A 45 12.67 -14.33 -30.16
N GLY A 46 12.67 -13.83 -28.92
CA GLY A 46 11.72 -12.81 -28.47
C GLY A 46 10.55 -13.34 -27.62
N GLU A 47 10.38 -14.66 -27.50
CA GLU A 47 9.70 -15.24 -26.33
C GLU A 47 10.64 -15.12 -25.12
N VAL A 48 10.89 -13.88 -24.69
CA VAL A 48 11.22 -13.63 -23.30
C VAL A 48 9.96 -14.03 -22.55
N VAL A 49 9.87 -15.31 -22.21
CA VAL A 49 9.03 -15.74 -21.11
C VAL A 49 9.70 -15.14 -19.88
N GLU A 50 9.47 -13.84 -19.67
CA GLU A 50 9.43 -13.31 -18.32
C GLU A 50 8.53 -14.30 -17.60
N GLU A 51 9.09 -15.00 -16.61
CA GLU A 51 8.26 -15.82 -15.74
C GLU A 51 7.16 -14.90 -15.26
N LYS A 52 5.93 -15.09 -15.79
CA LYS A 52 4.81 -14.24 -15.45
C LYS A 52 4.75 -14.26 -13.92
N PRO A 53 4.98 -13.12 -13.27
CA PRO A 53 5.18 -13.14 -11.85
C PRO A 53 3.88 -13.66 -11.23
N MET A 54 4.04 -14.59 -10.28
CA MET A 54 2.90 -15.28 -9.69
C MET A 54 2.07 -14.26 -8.91
N LEU A 55 0.89 -13.93 -9.45
CA LEU A 55 -0.05 -13.04 -8.79
C LEU A 55 -0.68 -13.79 -7.62
N VAL A 56 -0.79 -13.11 -6.49
CA VAL A 56 -1.49 -13.60 -5.30
C VAL A 56 -2.55 -12.60 -4.92
N THR A 57 -3.63 -13.07 -4.29
CA THR A 57 -4.72 -12.22 -3.80
C THR A 57 -4.67 -12.16 -2.29
N GLU A 58 -4.67 -10.95 -1.73
CA GLU A 58 -4.73 -10.71 -0.29
C GLU A 58 -5.85 -9.73 0.06
N VAL A 59 -6.39 -9.87 1.27
CA VAL A 59 -7.43 -8.99 1.81
C VAL A 59 -6.84 -8.20 2.96
N ILE A 60 -6.86 -6.88 2.85
CA ILE A 60 -6.38 -5.95 3.88
C ILE A 60 -7.59 -5.27 4.54
N PRO A 61 -7.99 -5.68 5.75
CA PRO A 61 -9.08 -5.02 6.47
C PRO A 61 -8.64 -3.64 6.97
N LEU A 62 -9.55 -2.67 6.91
CA LEU A 62 -9.33 -1.31 7.39
C LEU A 62 -10.15 -1.04 8.65
N LYS A 63 -9.54 -0.36 9.61
CA LYS A 63 -10.12 -0.12 10.93
C LYS A 63 -10.76 1.26 11.06
N TYR A 64 -10.22 2.26 10.39
CA TYR A 64 -10.58 3.66 10.60
C TYR A 64 -10.92 4.40 9.31
N ALA A 65 -10.06 4.31 8.31
CA ALA A 65 -10.24 5.03 7.06
C ALA A 65 -11.19 4.29 6.10
N PRO A 66 -11.99 5.02 5.29
CA PRO A 66 -12.80 4.41 4.24
C PRO A 66 -11.94 3.72 3.17
N ALA A 67 -12.35 2.55 2.71
CA ALA A 67 -11.65 1.79 1.68
C ALA A 67 -11.51 2.56 0.35
N GLU A 68 -12.46 3.42 -0.01
CA GLU A 68 -12.39 4.27 -1.20
C GLU A 68 -11.21 5.24 -1.17
N GLU A 69 -10.92 5.82 -0.01
CA GLU A 69 -9.79 6.75 0.16
C GLU A 69 -8.47 5.99 0.12
N MET A 70 -8.41 4.82 0.77
CA MET A 70 -7.22 3.98 0.77
C MET A 70 -6.90 3.42 -0.62
N LYS A 71 -7.92 3.04 -1.41
CA LYS A 71 -7.75 2.64 -2.81
C LYS A 71 -7.14 3.77 -3.62
N LYS A 72 -7.69 4.99 -3.55
CA LYS A 72 -7.14 6.17 -4.26
C LYS A 72 -5.69 6.46 -3.88
N ALA A 73 -5.35 6.35 -2.59
CA ALA A 73 -4.01 6.63 -2.10
C ALA A 73 -2.97 5.59 -2.53
N SER A 74 -3.37 4.33 -2.75
CA SER A 74 -2.44 3.20 -2.95
C SER A 74 -2.46 2.54 -4.33
N GLN A 75 -3.48 2.80 -5.16
CA GLN A 75 -3.67 2.14 -6.46
C GLN A 75 -2.49 2.33 -7.44
N HIS A 76 -1.73 3.43 -7.32
CA HIS A 76 -0.56 3.70 -8.16
C HIS A 76 0.62 2.73 -7.91
N LEU A 77 0.59 1.95 -6.82
CA LEU A 77 1.60 0.95 -6.48
C LEU A 77 1.35 -0.42 -7.14
N LEU A 78 0.21 -0.59 -7.82
CA LEU A 78 -0.10 -1.81 -8.54
C LEU A 78 0.83 -1.99 -9.75
N SER A 79 1.14 -3.24 -10.07
CA SER A 79 1.76 -3.58 -11.34
C SER A 79 0.77 -3.41 -12.50
N SER A 80 1.26 -3.47 -13.73
CA SER A 80 0.43 -3.48 -14.93
C SER A 80 -0.56 -4.66 -14.99
N SER A 81 -0.26 -5.74 -14.28
CA SER A 81 -1.10 -6.95 -14.20
C SER A 81 -1.93 -7.03 -12.91
N GLY A 82 -1.77 -6.06 -12.00
CA GLY A 82 -2.42 -6.04 -10.70
C GLY A 82 -3.83 -5.45 -10.73
N THR A 83 -4.67 -5.87 -9.79
CA THR A 83 -6.02 -5.33 -9.57
C THR A 83 -6.25 -5.02 -8.10
N MET A 84 -7.11 -4.04 -7.83
CA MET A 84 -7.50 -3.65 -6.46
C MET A 84 -8.99 -3.32 -6.44
N GLU A 85 -9.74 -4.02 -5.60
CA GLU A 85 -11.16 -3.82 -5.37
C GLU A 85 -11.47 -3.55 -3.91
N ILE A 86 -12.67 -3.05 -3.65
CA ILE A 86 -13.14 -2.72 -2.30
C ILE A 86 -14.23 -3.72 -1.92
N ASP A 87 -14.09 -4.34 -0.75
CA ASP A 87 -15.20 -4.97 -0.06
C ASP A 87 -15.89 -3.92 0.84
N VAL A 88 -16.99 -3.37 0.33
CA VAL A 88 -17.78 -2.34 1.03
C VAL A 88 -18.38 -2.86 2.33
N ARG A 89 -18.75 -4.15 2.39
CA ARG A 89 -19.37 -4.73 3.58
C ARG A 89 -18.36 -4.92 4.71
N GLY A 90 -17.14 -5.32 4.35
CA GLY A 90 -16.06 -5.56 5.29
C GLY A 90 -15.14 -4.37 5.55
N ASN A 91 -15.33 -3.24 4.85
CA ASN A 91 -14.37 -2.13 4.78
C ASN A 91 -12.93 -2.63 4.57
N ALA A 92 -12.71 -3.33 3.46
CA ALA A 92 -11.42 -3.95 3.17
C ALA A 92 -10.99 -3.72 1.72
N LEU A 93 -9.68 -3.77 1.49
CA LEU A 93 -9.08 -3.81 0.16
C LEU A 93 -8.81 -5.26 -0.24
N VAL A 94 -9.28 -5.66 -1.42
CA VAL A 94 -8.97 -6.94 -2.06
C VAL A 94 -7.97 -6.67 -3.16
N ILE A 95 -6.72 -7.10 -2.99
CA ILE A 95 -5.61 -6.77 -3.87
C ILE A 95 -5.11 -8.04 -4.53
N THR A 96 -4.98 -8.04 -5.86
CA THR A 96 -4.32 -9.11 -6.60
C THR A 96 -3.09 -8.53 -7.29
N ASP A 97 -1.90 -8.91 -6.86
CA ASP A 97 -0.64 -8.46 -7.45
C ASP A 97 0.52 -9.40 -7.07
N ILE A 98 1.75 -9.04 -7.45
CA ILE A 98 2.97 -9.64 -6.93
C ILE A 98 3.13 -9.33 -5.44
N ARG A 99 3.66 -10.27 -4.68
CA ARG A 99 3.81 -10.17 -3.21
C ARG A 99 4.48 -8.88 -2.76
N GLU A 100 5.53 -8.47 -3.46
CA GLU A 100 6.30 -7.24 -3.15
C GLU A 100 5.46 -5.96 -3.25
N ASN A 101 4.49 -5.91 -4.18
CA ASN A 101 3.59 -4.76 -4.32
C ASN A 101 2.53 -4.78 -3.23
N ILE A 102 1.99 -5.95 -2.91
CA ILE A 102 1.01 -6.11 -1.82
C ILE A 102 1.64 -5.69 -0.49
N GLU A 103 2.89 -6.07 -0.21
CA GLU A 103 3.62 -5.65 0.99
C GLU A 103 3.79 -4.13 1.04
N LYS A 104 4.19 -3.49 -0.06
CA LYS A 104 4.30 -2.01 -0.15
C LYS A 104 2.96 -1.32 0.09
N ILE A 105 1.90 -1.82 -0.53
CA ILE A 105 0.54 -1.29 -0.35
C ILE A 105 0.12 -1.46 1.11
N GLY A 106 0.31 -2.64 1.70
CA GLY A 106 -0.01 -2.91 3.10
C GLY A 106 0.72 -1.98 4.08
N GLN A 107 2.00 -1.69 3.83
CA GLN A 107 2.74 -0.72 4.65
C GLN A 107 2.20 0.71 4.53
N LEU A 108 1.84 1.15 3.31
CA LEU A 108 1.24 2.47 3.11
C LEU A 108 -0.13 2.56 3.78
N VAL A 109 -0.99 1.56 3.55
CA VAL A 109 -2.32 1.45 4.15
C VAL A 109 -2.23 1.47 5.67
N ALA A 110 -1.33 0.70 6.28
CA ALA A 110 -1.15 0.69 7.73
C ALA A 110 -0.71 2.05 8.30
N ARG A 111 0.01 2.87 7.53
CA ARG A 111 0.39 4.23 7.93
C ARG A 111 -0.74 5.25 7.79
N LEU A 112 -1.65 5.03 6.84
CA LEU A 112 -2.75 5.94 6.54
C LEU A 112 -4.03 5.60 7.32
N ASP A 113 -4.27 4.32 7.61
CA ASP A 113 -5.39 3.81 8.41
C ASP A 113 -5.18 4.11 9.91
N THR A 114 -5.14 5.39 10.23
CA THR A 114 -5.05 5.90 11.59
C THR A 114 -6.40 6.44 12.02
N GLY A 115 -6.82 6.06 13.23
CA GLY A 115 -8.07 6.56 13.80
C GLY A 115 -8.06 8.06 14.01
N ILE A 116 -9.25 8.65 14.04
CA ILE A 116 -9.45 9.98 14.62
C ILE A 116 -9.11 9.84 16.11
N PRO A 117 -8.06 10.50 16.61
CA PRO A 117 -7.72 10.40 18.02
C PRO A 117 -8.82 11.04 18.86
N VAL A 118 -9.34 10.27 19.82
CA VAL A 118 -10.23 10.80 20.86
C VAL A 118 -9.36 11.40 21.96
N PHE A 119 -9.73 12.61 22.39
CA PHE A 119 -9.12 13.34 23.49
C PHE A 119 -10.22 13.74 24.48
N ASN A 120 -9.95 13.57 25.77
CA ASN A 120 -10.87 13.95 26.83
C ASN A 120 -10.43 15.29 27.43
N LEU A 121 -11.18 16.36 27.14
CA LEU A 121 -10.99 17.66 27.78
C LEU A 121 -11.67 17.65 29.15
N MET A 122 -10.86 17.68 30.20
CA MET A 122 -11.32 17.58 31.60
C MET A 122 -11.50 18.95 32.26
N GLY A 123 -10.83 19.98 31.74
CA GLY A 123 -10.92 21.31 32.31
C GLY A 123 -10.08 22.33 31.55
N ILE A 124 -10.44 23.59 31.70
CA ILE A 124 -9.71 24.75 31.20
C ILE A 124 -9.45 25.67 32.40
N LEU A 125 -8.21 26.15 32.51
CA LEU A 125 -7.84 27.21 33.44
C LEU A 125 -7.46 28.44 32.62
N SER A 126 -8.22 29.51 32.77
CA SER A 126 -7.94 30.79 32.10
C SER A 126 -7.43 31.80 33.12
N ALA A 127 -6.22 32.32 32.89
CA ALA A 127 -5.59 33.39 33.67
C ALA A 127 -5.28 34.60 32.76
N PRO A 128 -5.08 35.81 33.31
CA PRO A 128 -4.87 37.02 32.49
C PRO A 128 -3.70 36.95 31.51
N ASP A 129 -2.66 36.17 31.86
CA ASP A 129 -1.40 36.06 31.13
C ASP A 129 -1.20 34.69 30.44
N HIS A 130 -2.02 33.69 30.75
CA HIS A 130 -1.94 32.36 30.13
C HIS A 130 -3.22 31.53 30.28
N SER A 131 -3.41 30.58 29.36
CA SER A 131 -4.48 29.58 29.43
C SER A 131 -3.89 28.17 29.44
N LEU A 132 -4.44 27.28 30.27
CA LEU A 132 -4.07 25.87 30.37
C LEU A 132 -5.28 24.99 30.09
N ALA A 133 -5.06 23.84 29.46
CA ALA A 133 -6.06 22.82 29.24
C ALA A 133 -5.63 21.49 29.87
N MET A 134 -6.55 20.79 30.53
CA MET A 134 -6.34 19.42 31.00
C MET A 134 -6.91 18.46 29.96
N ILE A 135 -6.05 17.77 29.21
CA ILE A 135 -6.42 16.82 28.17
C ILE A 135 -5.76 15.46 28.46
N ASP A 136 -6.53 14.37 28.50
CA ASP A 136 -6.05 13.01 28.81
C ASP A 136 -5.12 12.96 30.04
N ASN A 137 -5.51 13.64 31.13
CA ASN A 137 -4.73 13.74 32.38
C ASN A 137 -3.37 14.46 32.24
N ARG A 138 -3.19 15.30 31.21
CA ARG A 138 -2.02 16.18 31.02
C ARG A 138 -2.44 17.64 30.94
N ILE A 139 -1.70 18.50 31.62
CA ILE A 139 -1.84 19.95 31.50
C ILE A 139 -1.05 20.40 30.27
N LEU A 140 -1.69 21.14 29.37
CA LEU A 140 -1.11 21.64 28.13
C LEU A 140 -1.33 23.14 27.96
N LYS A 141 -0.32 23.80 27.36
CA LYS A 141 -0.35 25.20 26.91
C LYS A 141 -0.48 25.28 25.39
N VAL A 142 -0.86 26.46 24.89
CA VAL A 142 -0.78 26.75 23.44
C VAL A 142 0.66 26.53 22.96
N GLY A 143 0.81 25.78 21.86
CA GLY A 143 2.09 25.36 21.29
C GLY A 143 2.62 24.02 21.79
N GLU A 144 2.08 23.46 22.88
CA GLU A 144 2.47 22.12 23.35
C GLU A 144 1.74 21.01 22.58
N THR A 145 2.35 19.82 22.57
CA THR A 145 1.86 18.67 21.82
C THR A 145 1.29 17.57 22.71
N ILE A 146 0.21 16.97 22.22
CA ILE A 146 -0.37 15.74 22.75
C ILE A 146 -0.53 14.74 21.61
N ARG A 147 0.13 13.59 21.74
CA ARG A 147 0.36 12.66 20.64
C ARG A 147 1.03 13.42 19.49
N ASP A 148 0.37 13.53 18.35
CA ASP A 148 0.81 14.22 17.14
C ASP A 148 -0.01 15.47 16.82
N PHE A 149 -0.80 15.95 17.79
CA PHE A 149 -1.56 17.21 17.70
C PHE A 149 -0.90 18.30 18.54
N THR A 150 -0.88 19.51 18.01
CA THR A 150 -0.44 20.72 18.72
C THR A 150 -1.67 21.49 19.21
N VAL A 151 -1.63 21.97 20.45
CA VAL A 151 -2.64 22.90 20.96
C VAL A 151 -2.48 24.24 20.24
N SER A 152 -3.41 24.59 19.35
CA SER A 152 -3.36 25.84 18.60
C SER A 152 -4.05 26.99 19.31
N GLU A 153 -5.09 26.70 20.09
CA GLU A 153 -5.89 27.71 20.79
C GLU A 153 -6.55 27.11 22.03
N ILE A 154 -6.56 27.85 23.14
CA ILE A 154 -7.31 27.52 24.35
C ILE A 154 -8.25 28.71 24.61
N GLY A 155 -9.55 28.50 24.37
CA GLY A 155 -10.61 29.45 24.67
C GLY A 155 -11.21 29.24 26.06
N GLU A 156 -12.36 29.85 26.35
CA GLU A 156 -13.05 29.70 27.64
C GLU A 156 -13.70 28.32 27.83
N ASP A 157 -14.34 27.80 26.77
CA ASP A 157 -15.13 26.55 26.79
C ASP A 157 -14.56 25.47 25.86
N ARG A 158 -13.49 25.78 25.13
CA ARG A 158 -13.00 24.93 24.04
C ARG A 158 -11.49 24.96 23.91
N VAL A 159 -10.94 23.89 23.35
CA VAL A 159 -9.54 23.77 22.97
C VAL A 159 -9.43 23.28 21.54
N THR A 160 -8.65 23.97 20.72
CA THR A 160 -8.40 23.59 19.34
C THR A 160 -7.05 22.90 19.24
N LEU A 161 -7.06 21.67 18.71
CA LEU A 161 -5.90 20.85 18.41
C LEU A 161 -5.70 20.78 16.90
N LYS A 162 -4.47 20.88 16.41
CA LYS A 162 -4.14 20.77 14.98
C LYS A 162 -3.05 19.75 14.69
N ARG A 163 -3.21 19.03 13.58
CA ARG A 163 -2.23 18.12 12.98
C ARG A 163 -2.26 18.27 11.45
N GLY A 164 -1.31 19.00 10.88
CA GLY A 164 -1.38 19.37 9.45
C GLY A 164 -2.67 20.14 9.15
N ASP A 165 -3.45 19.65 8.18
CA ASP A 165 -4.76 20.22 7.81
C ASP A 165 -5.91 19.76 8.73
N GLN A 166 -5.67 18.78 9.61
CA GLN A 166 -6.69 18.29 10.53
C GLN A 166 -6.81 19.20 11.74
N THR A 167 -8.05 19.55 12.09
CA THR A 167 -8.39 20.34 13.27
C THR A 167 -9.42 19.58 14.12
N ILE A 168 -9.14 19.41 15.41
CA ILE A 168 -10.05 18.84 16.40
C ILE A 168 -10.39 19.94 17.41
N VAL A 169 -11.68 20.21 17.59
CA VAL A 169 -12.16 21.16 18.60
C VAL A 169 -12.79 20.37 19.74
N LEU A 170 -12.13 20.39 20.88
CA LEU A 170 -12.65 19.82 22.12
C LEU A 170 -13.51 20.89 22.80
N ARG A 171 -14.70 20.51 23.26
CA ARG A 171 -15.53 21.38 24.11
C ARG A 171 -15.62 20.77 25.49
N LEU A 172 -15.51 21.63 26.49
CA LEU A 172 -15.80 21.25 27.86
C LEU A 172 -17.30 20.97 27.94
N MET A 173 -17.68 19.71 28.16
CA MET A 173 -19.07 19.37 28.35
C MET A 173 -19.49 19.84 29.74
N GLU A 174 -20.49 20.71 29.82
CA GLU A 174 -21.20 20.90 31.09
C GLU A 174 -21.87 19.56 31.42
N GLU A 175 -21.43 18.90 32.49
CA GLU A 175 -22.20 17.79 33.02
C GLU A 175 -23.59 18.33 33.39
N LEU A 176 -24.60 18.00 32.58
CA LEU A 176 -25.99 18.21 32.94
C LEU A 176 -26.17 17.58 34.31
N ARG A 177 -26.41 18.41 35.32
CA ARG A 177 -26.80 18.01 36.68
C ARG A 177 -28.11 17.22 36.61
N ALA A 178 -28.02 15.96 36.25
CA ALA A 178 -29.04 14.96 36.48
C ALA A 178 -28.70 14.25 37.79
N MET A 179 -28.83 14.98 38.89
CA MET A 179 -28.98 14.39 40.22
C MET A 179 -30.24 14.95 40.84
N GLY A 180 -31.13 14.02 41.17
CA GLY A 180 -32.54 14.22 41.45
C GLY A 180 -32.85 15.21 42.56
N LYS A 181 -34.01 15.83 42.41
CA LYS A 181 -34.89 16.14 43.54
C LYS A 181 -35.93 15.03 43.66
#